data_AF-A0A9N9K950-F1
#
_entry.id   AF-A0A9N9K950-F1
#
_cell.length_a   1.000
_cell.length_b   1.000
_cell.length_c   1.000
_cell.angle_alpha   90.00
_cell.angle_beta   90.00
_cell.angle_gamma   90.00
#
_symmetry.space_group_name_H-M   'P 1'
#
loop_
_entity.id
_entity.type
_entity.pdbx_description
1 polymer ?
#
loop_
_entity_poly.entity_id
_entity_poly.type
_entity_poly.pdbx_seq_one_letter_code
_entity_poly.pdbx_strand_id
1 'polypeptide(L)'
;ELAEWVRALRDKLKPVSHIMIQNKVVSLAKSPKYILYYSNINNFKWSNKWLDGFLRHNNFSNCHKTTVVQKLPAELETQRQEFLNFVQYRRIQYDYLLQLMGNMDETPLSFDMPRTTKLPPMIIFKLKNIPRLEFPSGVVIRANASGWMNEMEMSFWIDKIWQNRIPNSENSQSLL
;
A
#
# COMPACT_ATOMS: atom_id res chain seq x y z
N GLU A 1 -20.40 11.70 -21.62
CA GLU A 1 -21.50 10.99 -20.93
C GLU A 1 -21.06 9.92 -19.92
N LEU A 2 -20.54 8.75 -20.32
CA LEU A 2 -20.19 7.68 -19.34
C LEU A 2 -19.11 8.12 -18.34
N ALA A 3 -18.04 8.76 -18.82
CA ALA A 3 -16.97 9.26 -17.95
C ALA A 3 -17.46 10.36 -17.00
N GLU A 4 -18.34 11.26 -17.46
CA GLU A 4 -18.94 12.30 -16.60
C GLU A 4 -19.84 11.69 -15.53
N TRP A 5 -20.60 10.65 -15.87
CA TRP A 5 -21.39 9.90 -14.91
C TRP A 5 -20.53 9.24 -13.84
N VAL A 6 -19.37 8.68 -14.20
CA VAL A 6 -18.40 8.13 -13.22
C VAL A 6 -17.84 9.24 -12.34
N ARG A 7 -17.44 10.39 -12.90
CA ARG A 7 -16.94 11.55 -12.12
C ARG A 7 -17.98 12.05 -11.13
N ALA A 8 -19.21 12.30 -11.57
CA ALA A 8 -20.29 12.80 -10.73
C ALA A 8 -20.64 11.86 -9.55
N LEU A 9 -20.45 10.54 -9.71
CA LEU A 9 -20.59 9.59 -8.61
C LEU A 9 -19.40 9.64 -7.64
N ARG A 10 -18.18 9.75 -8.16
CA ARG A 10 -16.96 9.87 -7.36
C ARG A 10 -16.93 11.18 -6.55
N ASP A 11 -17.40 12.29 -7.12
CA ASP A 11 -17.52 13.57 -6.43
C ASP A 11 -18.50 13.51 -5.25
N LYS A 12 -19.52 12.65 -5.36
CA LYS A 12 -20.47 12.35 -4.27
C LYS A 12 -19.97 11.26 -3.32
N LEU A 13 -18.69 10.89 -3.41
CA LEU A 13 -18.05 9.83 -2.62
C LEU A 13 -18.77 8.48 -2.72
N LYS A 14 -19.46 8.22 -3.84
CA LYS A 14 -20.15 6.95 -4.08
C LYS A 14 -19.19 5.97 -4.73
N PRO A 15 -19.07 4.72 -4.23
CA PRO A 15 -18.25 3.72 -4.88
C PRO A 15 -18.82 3.39 -6.27
N VAL A 16 -17.93 3.27 -7.25
CA VAL A 16 -18.28 2.90 -8.63
C VAL A 16 -17.54 1.62 -8.98
N SER A 17 -18.27 0.51 -9.06
CA SER A 17 -17.68 -0.79 -9.42
C SER A 17 -17.62 -0.99 -10.94
N HIS A 18 -16.82 -1.96 -11.37
CA HIS A 18 -16.70 -2.36 -12.77
C HIS A 18 -18.06 -2.76 -13.37
N ILE A 19 -18.84 -3.52 -12.61
CA ILE A 19 -20.19 -3.97 -13.01
C ILE A 19 -21.14 -2.78 -13.20
N MET A 20 -21.05 -1.76 -12.33
CA MET A 20 -21.88 -0.56 -12.47
C MET A 20 -21.57 0.19 -13.76
N ILE A 21 -20.31 0.31 -14.13
CA ILE A 21 -19.89 0.96 -15.39
C ILE A 21 -20.37 0.15 -16.59
N GLN A 22 -20.24 -1.18 -16.56
CA GLN A 22 -20.74 -2.08 -17.61
C GLN A 22 -22.26 -1.96 -17.79
N ASN A 23 -23.03 -2.03 -16.69
CA ASN A 23 -24.48 -1.87 -16.75
C ASN A 23 -24.88 -0.48 -17.27
N LYS A 24 -24.16 0.57 -16.85
CA LYS A 24 -24.41 1.93 -17.34
C LYS A 24 -24.14 2.04 -18.83
N VAL A 25 -23.01 1.55 -19.34
CA VAL A 25 -22.71 1.65 -20.79
C VAL A 25 -23.67 0.81 -21.63
N VAL A 26 -24.09 -0.37 -21.16
CA VAL A 26 -25.12 -1.18 -21.82
C VAL A 26 -26.45 -0.42 -21.87
N SER A 27 -26.84 0.28 -20.80
CA SER A 27 -28.05 1.10 -20.82
C SER A 27 -27.96 2.28 -21.80
N LEU A 28 -26.78 2.90 -21.93
CA LEU A 28 -26.54 3.98 -22.88
C LEU A 28 -26.55 3.47 -24.33
N ALA A 29 -25.94 2.32 -24.60
CA ALA A 29 -25.87 1.70 -25.93
C ALA A 29 -27.25 1.40 -26.53
N LYS A 30 -28.27 1.15 -25.69
CA LYS A 30 -29.66 0.91 -26.12
C LYS A 30 -30.39 2.19 -26.54
N SER A 31 -29.84 3.38 -26.28
CA SER A 31 -30.49 4.63 -26.68
C SER A 31 -30.49 4.80 -28.20
N PRO A 32 -31.61 5.26 -28.82
CA PRO A 32 -31.70 5.46 -30.26
C PRO A 32 -30.59 6.33 -30.83
N LYS A 33 -30.11 7.30 -30.04
CA LYS A 33 -28.96 8.15 -30.38
C LYS A 33 -27.75 7.31 -30.76
N TYR A 34 -27.36 6.34 -29.93
CA TYR A 34 -26.14 5.57 -30.15
C TYR A 34 -26.33 4.45 -31.18
N ILE A 35 -27.52 3.87 -31.27
CA ILE A 35 -27.84 2.86 -32.30
C ILE A 35 -27.74 3.48 -33.71
N LEU A 36 -28.18 4.73 -33.88
CA LEU A 36 -28.13 5.42 -35.17
C LEU A 36 -26.69 5.76 -35.61
N TYR A 37 -25.83 6.18 -34.69
CA TYR A 37 -24.43 6.48 -35.00
C TYR A 37 -23.54 5.23 -35.08
N TYR A 38 -23.89 4.15 -34.38
CA TYR A 38 -23.08 2.94 -34.28
C TYR A 38 -23.97 1.70 -34.49
N SER A 39 -24.13 1.28 -35.75
CA SER A 39 -25.02 0.20 -36.18
C SER A 39 -24.77 -1.16 -35.51
N ASN A 40 -23.54 -1.44 -35.08
CA ASN A 40 -23.15 -2.70 -34.42
C ASN A 40 -22.98 -2.59 -32.90
N ILE A 41 -23.39 -1.48 -32.28
CA ILE A 41 -23.14 -1.23 -30.85
C ILE A 41 -23.83 -2.25 -29.93
N ASN A 42 -24.99 -2.78 -30.35
CA ASN A 42 -25.73 -3.77 -29.57
C ASN A 42 -25.00 -5.12 -29.49
N ASN A 43 -24.16 -5.42 -30.48
CA ASN A 43 -23.35 -6.64 -30.52
C ASN A 43 -21.97 -6.45 -29.87
N PHE A 44 -21.65 -5.22 -29.45
CA PHE A 44 -20.36 -4.92 -28.85
C PHE A 44 -20.25 -5.51 -27.44
N LYS A 45 -19.19 -6.29 -27.21
CA LYS A 45 -18.91 -6.88 -25.90
C LYS A 45 -18.15 -5.89 -25.02
N TRP A 46 -18.80 -5.35 -24.00
CA TRP A 46 -18.22 -4.49 -22.96
C TRP A 46 -17.33 -5.28 -21.97
N SER A 47 -16.30 -5.95 -22.50
CA SER A 47 -15.39 -6.82 -21.75
C SER A 47 -14.56 -6.07 -20.69
N ASN A 48 -13.96 -6.81 -19.76
CA ASN A 48 -13.01 -6.23 -18.78
C ASN A 48 -11.85 -5.52 -19.48
N LYS A 49 -11.35 -6.03 -20.61
CA LYS A 49 -10.30 -5.38 -21.39
C LYS A 49 -10.73 -4.01 -21.94
N TRP A 50 -11.97 -3.91 -22.41
CA TRP A 50 -12.54 -2.62 -22.82
C TRP A 50 -12.65 -1.67 -21.63
N LEU A 51 -13.10 -2.19 -20.48
CA LEU A 51 -13.25 -1.41 -19.26
C LEU A 51 -11.90 -0.87 -18.76
N ASP A 52 -10.86 -1.71 -18.71
CA ASP A 52 -9.50 -1.30 -18.33
C ASP A 52 -8.98 -0.20 -19.26
N GLY A 53 -9.21 -0.35 -20.57
CA GLY A 53 -8.90 0.68 -21.57
C GLY A 53 -9.67 1.98 -21.30
N PHE A 54 -10.98 1.90 -21.09
CA PHE A 54 -11.82 3.06 -20.76
C PHE A 54 -11.35 3.78 -19.50
N LEU A 55 -11.03 3.03 -18.44
CA LEU A 55 -10.51 3.60 -17.19
C LEU A 55 -9.17 4.31 -17.43
N ARG A 56 -8.24 3.65 -18.11
CA ARG A 56 -6.91 4.21 -18.43
C ARG A 56 -7.01 5.46 -19.29
N HIS A 57 -7.83 5.46 -20.34
CA HIS A 57 -8.00 6.62 -21.22
C HIS A 57 -8.66 7.82 -20.53
N ASN A 58 -9.43 7.59 -19.46
CA ASN A 58 -10.08 8.65 -18.70
C ASN A 58 -9.39 8.97 -17.37
N ASN A 59 -8.17 8.45 -17.15
CA ASN A 59 -7.40 8.61 -15.92
C ASN A 59 -8.16 8.19 -14.65
N PHE A 60 -8.95 7.13 -14.75
CA PHE A 60 -9.64 6.55 -13.60
C PHE A 60 -8.77 5.46 -12.95
N SER A 61 -8.39 5.68 -11.70
CA SER A 61 -7.71 4.68 -10.88
C SER A 61 -8.71 3.63 -10.35
N ASN A 62 -8.28 2.37 -10.31
CA ASN A 62 -8.90 1.37 -9.46
C ASN A 62 -8.34 1.56 -8.06
N CYS A 63 -9.21 1.85 -7.10
CA CYS A 63 -8.84 1.89 -5.69
C CYS A 63 -9.54 0.73 -4.99
N HIS A 64 -8.79 -0.03 -4.20
CA HIS A 64 -9.41 -0.91 -3.23
C HIS A 64 -10.29 -0.08 -2.29
N LYS A 65 -11.39 -0.66 -1.83
CA LYS A 65 -12.20 -0.02 -0.79
C LYS A 65 -11.29 0.18 0.42
N THR A 66 -10.87 1.41 0.67
CA THR A 66 -10.24 1.74 1.93
C THR A 66 -11.33 1.66 2.98
N THR A 67 -11.08 0.87 4.03
CA THR A 67 -11.87 1.03 5.25
C THR A 67 -11.67 2.47 5.67
N VAL A 68 -12.75 3.25 5.68
CA VAL A 68 -12.71 4.61 6.20
C VAL A 68 -12.32 4.46 7.67
N VAL A 69 -11.06 4.77 7.97
CA VAL A 69 -10.55 4.78 9.34
C VAL A 69 -11.41 5.76 10.13
N GLN A 70 -11.65 5.44 11.40
CA GLN A 70 -12.38 6.34 12.28
C GLN A 70 -11.74 7.73 12.21
N LYS A 71 -12.58 8.78 12.10
CA LYS A 71 -12.08 10.15 12.10
C LYS A 71 -11.29 10.36 13.39
N LEU A 72 -10.03 10.79 13.26
CA LEU A 72 -9.21 11.09 14.43
C LEU A 72 -9.95 12.14 15.30
N PRO A 73 -10.05 11.92 16.62
CA PRO A 73 -10.45 12.96 17.55
C PRO A 73 -9.60 14.22 17.35
N ALA A 74 -10.19 15.40 17.52
CA ALA A 74 -9.49 16.67 17.29
C ALA A 74 -8.23 16.83 18.16
N GLU A 75 -8.22 16.23 19.34
CA GLU A 75 -7.05 16.18 20.23
C GLU A 75 -5.85 15.44 19.61
N LEU A 76 -6.11 14.37 18.84
CA LEU A 76 -5.04 13.61 18.18
C LEU A 76 -4.42 14.36 17.00
N GLU A 77 -5.14 15.29 16.37
CA GLU A 77 -4.57 16.14 15.31
C GLU A 77 -3.51 17.10 15.86
N THR A 78 -3.74 17.66 17.05
CA THR A 78 -2.75 18.49 17.75
C THR A 78 -1.52 17.67 18.11
N GLN A 79 -1.69 16.49 18.73
CA GLN A 79 -0.59 15.60 19.08
C GLN A 79 0.20 15.16 17.84
N ARG A 80 -0.48 14.89 16.72
CA ARG A 80 0.16 14.59 15.43
C ARG A 80 1.03 15.75 14.98
N GLN A 81 0.53 16.98 15.03
CA GLN A 81 1.28 18.15 14.59
C GLN A 81 2.49 18.43 15.49
N GLU A 82 2.33 18.29 16.81
CA GLU A 82 3.43 18.41 17.78
C GLU A 82 4.51 17.37 17.52
N PHE A 83 4.13 16.11 17.27
CA PHE A 83 5.06 15.05 16.93
C PHE A 83 5.81 15.33 15.61
N LEU A 84 5.11 15.78 14.57
CA LEU A 84 5.75 16.14 13.29
C LEU A 84 6.76 17.29 13.47
N ASN A 85 6.39 18.33 14.22
CA ASN A 85 7.28 19.44 14.54
C ASN A 85 8.51 18.97 15.33
N PHE A 86 8.31 18.07 16.30
CA PHE A 86 9.40 17.48 17.07
C PHE A 86 10.37 16.70 16.19
N VAL A 87 9.86 15.82 15.30
CA VAL A 87 10.70 15.05 14.37
C VAL A 87 11.46 15.98 13.43
N GLN A 88 10.80 17.02 12.90
CA GLN A 88 11.44 18.01 12.04
C GLN A 88 12.55 18.78 12.76
N TYR A 89 12.29 19.21 14.00
CA TYR A 89 13.28 19.87 14.84
C TYR A 89 14.50 18.97 15.05
N ARG A 90 14.29 17.71 15.46
CA ARG A 90 15.38 16.74 15.64
C ARG A 90 16.17 16.50 14.35
N ARG A 91 15.51 16.45 13.19
CA ARG A 91 16.19 16.33 11.89
C ARG A 91 17.12 17.50 11.61
N ILE A 92 16.67 18.74 11.85
CA ILE A 92 17.47 19.94 11.61
C ILE A 92 18.63 20.03 12.62
N GLN A 93 18.39 19.74 13.90
CA GLN A 93 19.41 19.87 14.95
C GLN A 93 20.61 18.92 14.77
N TYR A 94 20.36 17.69 14.30
CA TYR A 94 21.40 16.65 14.19
C TYR A 94 21.77 16.29 12.75
N ASP A 95 21.17 16.96 11.76
CA ASP A 95 21.39 16.75 10.33
C ASP A 95 21.39 15.25 9.92
N TYR A 96 20.36 14.51 10.35
CA TYR A 96 20.27 13.09 10.05
C TYR A 96 20.16 12.87 8.53
N LEU A 97 21.15 12.19 7.97
CA LEU A 97 21.14 11.81 6.56
C LEU A 97 19.89 10.97 6.23
N LEU A 98 19.18 11.33 5.16
CA LEU A 98 17.94 10.64 4.74
C LEU A 98 18.13 9.12 4.60
N GLN A 99 19.30 8.68 4.12
CA GLN A 99 19.68 7.27 3.96
C GLN A 99 19.76 6.45 5.28
N LEU A 100 19.78 7.13 6.43
CA LEU A 100 19.81 6.51 7.75
C LEU A 100 18.41 6.43 8.38
N MET A 101 17.40 7.07 7.79
CA MET A 101 16.03 7.01 8.27
C MET A 101 15.31 5.81 7.65
N GLY A 102 15.02 4.80 8.48
CA GLY A 102 14.24 3.64 8.12
C GLY A 102 12.89 3.64 8.82
N ASN A 103 11.84 3.21 8.11
CA ASN A 103 10.59 2.83 8.76
C ASN A 103 10.70 1.39 9.25
N MET A 104 10.30 1.14 10.49
CA MET A 104 10.26 -0.18 11.10
C MET A 104 8.91 -0.34 11.78
N ASP A 105 8.22 -1.43 11.49
CA ASP A 105 6.91 -1.73 12.06
C ASP A 105 6.75 -3.25 12.24
N GLU A 106 5.91 -3.65 13.20
CA GLU A 106 5.56 -5.05 13.42
C GLU A 106 4.36 -5.41 12.53
N THR A 107 4.59 -6.27 11.53
CA THR A 107 3.52 -6.77 10.66
C THR A 107 3.27 -8.24 10.95
N PRO A 108 2.00 -8.67 11.15
CA PRO A 108 1.69 -10.09 11.22
C PRO A 108 2.07 -10.77 9.89
N LEU A 109 2.95 -11.76 9.96
CA LEU A 109 3.41 -12.51 8.79
C LEU A 109 2.64 -13.83 8.67
N SER A 110 2.12 -14.14 7.49
CA SER A 110 1.62 -15.48 7.17
C SER A 110 2.77 -16.38 6.70
N PHE A 111 2.66 -17.68 6.97
CA PHE A 111 3.70 -18.66 6.63
C PHE A 111 3.93 -18.83 5.11
N ASP A 112 2.94 -18.48 4.28
CA ASP A 112 2.96 -18.68 2.82
C ASP A 112 3.48 -17.47 2.02
N MET A 113 4.31 -16.60 2.63
CA MET A 113 4.77 -15.37 1.97
C MET A 113 5.84 -15.64 0.88
N PRO A 114 5.61 -15.23 -0.38
CA PRO A 114 6.62 -15.34 -1.44
C PRO A 114 7.77 -14.33 -1.22
N ARG A 115 8.97 -14.66 -1.73
CA ARG A 115 10.16 -13.79 -1.62
C ARG A 115 9.87 -12.40 -2.20
N THR A 116 10.10 -11.37 -1.40
CA THR A 116 9.96 -9.96 -1.82
C THR A 116 11.33 -9.34 -2.10
N THR A 117 11.39 -8.25 -2.84
CA THR A 117 12.61 -7.43 -3.06
C THR A 117 13.00 -6.58 -1.84
N LYS A 118 12.31 -6.76 -0.70
CA LYS A 118 12.51 -6.00 0.53
C LYS A 118 13.56 -6.67 1.43
N LEU A 119 13.94 -5.96 2.48
CA LEU A 119 14.79 -6.52 3.54
C LEU A 119 14.20 -7.84 4.09
N PRO A 120 15.05 -8.81 4.45
CA PRO A 120 14.57 -10.07 5.00
C PRO A 120 13.80 -9.82 6.31
N PRO A 121 12.61 -10.42 6.51
CA PRO A 121 11.86 -10.26 7.74
C PRO A 121 12.60 -10.92 8.91
N MET A 122 12.51 -10.28 10.08
CA MET A 122 12.98 -10.83 11.35
C MET A 122 11.78 -11.35 12.15
N ILE A 123 11.84 -12.61 12.59
CA ILE A 123 10.83 -13.23 13.44
C ILE A 123 11.44 -13.52 14.80
N ILE A 124 10.80 -13.02 15.86
CA ILE A 124 11.21 -13.25 17.26
C ILE A 124 10.22 -14.21 17.89
N PHE A 125 10.69 -15.40 18.27
CA PHE A 125 9.91 -16.34 19.07
C PHE A 125 10.02 -16.01 20.56
N LYS A 126 8.90 -16.05 21.28
CA LYS A 126 8.86 -15.97 22.74
C LYS A 126 9.35 -17.26 23.39
N LEU A 127 10.65 -17.53 23.30
CA LEU A 127 11.31 -18.75 23.76
C LEU A 127 12.72 -18.41 24.26
N LYS A 128 13.28 -19.25 25.14
CA LYS A 128 14.69 -19.10 25.56
C LYS A 128 15.68 -19.45 24.44
N ASN A 129 15.30 -20.37 23.56
CA ASN A 129 16.13 -20.89 22.49
C ASN A 129 15.33 -20.94 21.18
N ILE A 130 16.05 -20.86 20.05
CA ILE A 130 15.45 -21.00 18.72
C ILE A 130 14.98 -22.45 18.52
N PRO A 131 13.73 -22.69 18.06
CA PRO A 131 13.26 -24.02 17.72
C PRO A 131 14.15 -24.70 16.68
N ARG A 132 14.38 -26.01 16.83
CA ARG A 132 15.11 -26.82 15.84
C ARG A 132 14.17 -27.27 14.72
N LEU A 133 13.65 -26.29 13.98
CA LEU A 133 12.77 -26.50 12.83
C LEU A 133 13.45 -25.96 11.58
N GLU A 134 13.06 -26.48 10.42
CA GLU A 134 13.44 -25.87 9.15
C GLU A 134 12.60 -24.61 8.92
N PHE A 135 13.27 -23.49 8.66
CA PHE A 135 12.62 -22.22 8.38
C PHE A 135 12.78 -21.85 6.90
N PRO A 136 11.79 -21.14 6.32
CA PRO A 136 11.91 -20.65 4.96
C PRO A 136 13.18 -19.83 4.75
N SER A 137 13.86 -20.07 3.63
CA SER A 137 15.03 -19.30 3.22
C SER A 137 14.71 -17.81 3.07
N GLY A 138 15.55 -16.94 3.63
CA GLY A 138 15.37 -15.48 3.54
C GLY A 138 14.63 -14.85 4.74
N VAL A 139 14.36 -15.63 5.79
CA VAL A 139 13.85 -15.14 7.07
C VAL A 139 14.95 -15.21 8.12
N VAL A 140 15.05 -14.19 8.97
CA VAL A 140 15.99 -14.16 10.10
C VAL A 140 15.24 -14.53 11.38
N ILE A 141 15.65 -15.60 12.04
CA ILE A 141 14.98 -16.13 13.23
C ILE A 141 15.74 -15.76 14.50
N ARG A 142 15.01 -15.29 15.50
CA ARG A 142 15.50 -14.98 16.84
C ARG A 142 14.56 -15.57 17.89
N ALA A 143 15.07 -15.76 19.10
CA ALA A 143 14.28 -16.22 20.23
C ALA A 143 14.74 -15.49 21.49
N ASN A 144 13.80 -14.92 22.23
CA ASN A 144 14.06 -14.36 23.55
C ASN A 144 12.87 -14.59 24.50
N ALA A 145 13.11 -14.45 25.80
CA ALA A 145 12.10 -14.75 26.82
C ALA A 145 10.90 -13.78 26.80
N SER A 146 11.10 -12.53 26.35
CA SER A 146 10.04 -11.53 26.25
C SER A 146 9.10 -11.82 25.08
N GLY A 147 9.64 -12.29 23.95
CA GLY A 147 8.94 -12.40 22.67
C GLY A 147 8.80 -11.09 21.93
N TRP A 148 9.48 -10.04 22.38
CA TRP A 148 9.38 -8.68 21.85
C TRP A 148 10.77 -8.16 21.48
N MET A 149 10.79 -7.15 20.62
CA MET A 149 11.98 -6.39 20.28
C MET A 149 12.58 -5.74 21.54
N ASN A 150 13.89 -5.95 21.76
CA ASN A 150 14.65 -5.30 22.83
C ASN A 150 15.94 -4.68 22.25
N GLU A 151 16.74 -4.03 23.08
CA GLU A 151 17.97 -3.36 22.62
C GLU A 151 18.96 -4.28 21.89
N MET A 152 19.10 -5.53 22.36
CA MET A 152 19.95 -6.53 21.70
C MET A 152 19.38 -6.97 20.36
N GLU A 153 18.06 -7.18 20.29
CA GLU A 153 17.39 -7.55 19.03
C GLU A 153 17.41 -6.39 18.02
N MET A 154 17.28 -5.15 18.48
CA MET A 154 17.40 -3.94 17.65
C MET A 154 18.79 -3.81 17.07
N SER A 155 19.84 -3.96 17.90
CA SER A 155 21.23 -3.90 17.43
C SER A 155 21.50 -4.99 16.40
N PHE A 156 21.02 -6.21 16.67
CA PHE A 156 21.12 -7.31 15.73
C PHE A 156 20.39 -7.02 14.40
N TRP A 157 19.18 -6.45 14.45
CA TRP A 157 18.43 -6.07 13.25
C TRP A 157 19.18 -5.02 12.43
N ILE A 158 19.77 -4.02 13.08
CA ILE A 158 20.57 -2.99 12.41
C ILE A 158 21.76 -3.63 11.68
N ASP A 159 22.52 -4.46 12.37
CA ASP A 159 23.77 -5.02 11.84
C ASP A 159 23.53 -6.10 10.77
N LYS A 160 22.51 -6.94 10.93
CA LYS A 160 22.29 -8.11 10.07
C LYS A 160 21.26 -7.88 8.97
N ILE A 161 20.38 -6.90 9.12
CA ILE A 161 19.28 -6.67 8.20
C ILE A 161 19.39 -5.27 7.59
N TRP A 162 19.42 -4.23 8.41
CA TRP A 162 19.41 -2.85 7.92
C TRP A 162 20.66 -2.47 7.13
N GLN A 163 21.85 -2.87 7.58
CA GLN A 163 23.11 -2.60 6.87
C GLN A 163 23.23 -3.35 5.54
N ASN A 164 22.50 -4.46 5.36
CA ASN A 164 22.46 -5.23 4.13
C ASN A 164 21.50 -4.65 3.07
N ARG A 165 20.91 -3.48 3.32
CA ARG A 165 20.21 -2.71 2.27
C ARG A 165 21.22 -2.38 1.16
N ILE A 166 20.86 -2.70 -0.08
CA ILE A 166 21.73 -2.61 -1.28
C ILE A 166 22.50 -1.27 -1.31
N PRO A 167 23.84 -1.26 -1.35
CA PRO A 167 24.61 -0.05 -1.55
C PRO A 167 24.78 0.16 -3.06
N ASN A 168 23.73 0.60 -3.77
CA ASN A 168 23.87 0.97 -5.20
C ASN A 168 22.68 1.79 -5.71
N SER A 169 22.34 2.84 -4.97
CA SER A 169 21.85 4.02 -5.65
C SER A 169 22.25 5.24 -4.85
N GLU A 170 22.87 6.20 -5.52
CA GLU A 170 22.90 7.62 -5.18
C GLU A 170 21.47 8.22 -5.09
N ASN A 171 20.47 7.45 -4.66
CA ASN A 171 19.14 7.95 -4.39
C ASN A 171 19.20 8.63 -3.03
N SER A 172 19.44 9.94 -3.10
CA SER A 172 19.17 10.94 -2.07
C SER A 172 17.68 11.03 -1.70
N GLN A 173 16.82 10.20 -2.27
CA GLN A 173 15.39 10.18 -1.98
C GLN A 173 15.08 9.17 -0.88
N SER A 174 14.57 9.71 0.22
CA SER A 174 13.89 8.98 1.28
C SER A 174 12.90 8.00 0.66
N LEU A 175 12.94 6.72 1.07
CA LEU A 175 11.94 5.69 0.69
C LEU A 175 10.59 5.89 1.42
N LEU A 176 10.22 7.15 1.67
CA LEU A 176 8.89 7.53 2.16
C LEU A 176 7.85 7.26 1.07
#